data_AF-A0A529WVE6-F1
#
_entry.id   AF-A0A529WVE6-F1
#
_cell.length_a   1.000
_cell.length_b   1.000
_cell.length_c   1.000
_cell.angle_alpha   90.00
_cell.angle_beta   90.00
_cell.angle_gamma   90.00
#
_symmetry.space_group_name_H-M   'P 1'
#
loop_
_entity.id
_entity.type
_entity.pdbx_description
1 polymer ?
#
loop_
_entity_poly.entity_id
_entity_poly.type
_entity_poly.pdbx_seq_one_letter_code
_entity_poly.pdbx_strand_id
1 'polypeptide(L)' 'SEKVWIVDPQSSSVSAREIKVASKSGGSFTVAGGLEAGMRVVTAGVHSLAEGQKVKVPEGGV' A
#
# COMPACT_ATOMS: atom_id res chain seq x y z
N SER A 1 -6.69 -13.64 -2.14
CA SER A 1 -5.46 -12.95 -1.69
C SER A 1 -5.80 -11.49 -1.47
N GLU A 2 -5.33 -10.92 -0.36
CA GLU A 2 -5.48 -9.49 -0.08
C GLU A 2 -4.17 -8.81 -0.47
N LYS A 3 -4.28 -7.68 -1.18
CA LYS A 3 -3.13 -6.97 -1.70
C LYS A 3 -3.26 -5.48 -1.44
N VAL A 4 -2.12 -4.84 -1.27
CA VAL A 4 -2.00 -3.39 -1.15
C VAL A 4 -0.94 -2.90 -2.13
N TRP A 5 -0.98 -1.62 -2.45
CA TRP A 5 0.06 -0.99 -3.25
C TRP A 5 1.11 -0.38 -2.33
N ILE A 6 2.37 -0.70 -2.57
CA ILE A 6 3.52 -0.12 -1.87
C ILE A 6 4.17 0.92 -2.77
N VAL A 7 4.48 2.08 -2.20
CA VAL A 7 5.27 3.10 -2.89
C VAL A 7 6.74 2.84 -2.62
N ASP A 8 7.53 2.70 -3.68
CA ASP A 8 8.99 2.76 -3.61
C ASP A 8 9.43 4.24 -3.66
N PRO A 9 10.02 4.77 -2.56
CA PRO A 9 10.45 6.17 -2.53
C PRO A 9 11.65 6.45 -3.44
N GLN A 10 12.45 5.44 -3.82
CA GLN A 10 13.62 5.62 -4.68
C GLN A 10 13.20 5.82 -6.15
N SER A 11 12.29 4.99 -6.64
CA SER A 11 11.79 5.06 -8.02
C SER A 11 10.54 5.93 -8.18
N SER A 12 9.89 6.31 -7.07
CA SER A 12 8.57 6.96 -7.05
C SER A 12 7.53 6.15 -7.83
N SER A 13 7.58 4.82 -7.72
CA SER A 13 6.66 3.90 -8.39
C SER A 13 5.91 3.03 -7.39
N VAL A 14 4.81 2.43 -7.84
CA VAL A 14 4.03 1.48 -7.04
C VAL A 14 4.23 0.03 -7.47
N SER A 15 4.08 -0.88 -6.51
CA SER A 15 4.01 -2.33 -6.76
C SER A 15 2.95 -2.98 -5.87
N ALA A 16 2.25 -3.97 -6.38
CA ALA A 16 1.29 -4.73 -5.59
C ALA A 16 2.04 -5.71 -4.69
N ARG A 17 1.65 -5.73 -3.42
CA ARG A 17 2.20 -6.62 -2.42
C ARG A 17 1.08 -7.41 -1.77
N GLU A 18 1.26 -8.73 -1.74
CA GLU A 18 0.36 -9.60 -1.00
C GLU A 18 0.54 -9.40 0.50
N ILE A 19 -0.57 -9.36 1.22
CA ILE A 19 -0.59 -9.24 2.68
C ILE A 19 -1.43 -10.35 3.30
N LYS A 20 -1.12 -10.66 4.55
CA LYS A 20 -1.94 -11.53 5.39
C LYS A 20 -2.76 -10.66 6.33
N VAL A 21 -4.08 -10.73 6.24
CA VAL A 21 -4.98 -10.00 7.15
C VAL A 21 -5.42 -10.92 8.28
N ALA A 22 -5.24 -10.49 9.53
CA ALA A 22 -5.73 -11.20 10.72
C ALA A 22 -7.21 -10.90 10.99
N SER A 23 -7.63 -9.65 10.83
CA SER A 23 -9.00 -9.23 11.13
C SER A 23 -9.39 -7.97 10.36
N LYS A 24 -10.71 -7.76 10.21
CA LYS A 24 -11.32 -6.60 9.56
C LYS A 24 -12.37 -6.03 10.49
N SER A 25 -12.38 -4.72 10.72
CA SER A 25 -13.36 -4.06 11.59
C SER A 25 -13.55 -2.60 11.22
N GLY A 26 -14.79 -2.15 11.05
CA GLY A 26 -15.13 -0.72 10.94
C GLY A 26 -14.36 0.06 9.87
N GLY A 27 -14.02 -0.56 8.74
CA GLY A 27 -13.22 0.06 7.67
C GLY A 27 -11.70 -0.01 7.86
N SER A 28 -11.23 -0.65 8.93
CA SER A 28 -9.81 -0.91 9.21
C SER A 28 -9.48 -2.39 9.10
N PHE A 29 -8.21 -2.68 8.80
CA PHE A 29 -7.68 -4.03 8.62
C PHE A 29 -6.46 -4.21 9.51
N THR A 30 -6.42 -5.31 10.28
CA THR A 30 -5.24 -5.73 11.03
C THR A 30 -4.39 -6.63 10.14
N VAL A 31 -3.19 -6.18 9.77
CA VAL A 31 -2.26 -6.94 8.92
C VAL A 31 -1.34 -7.79 9.80
N ALA A 32 -1.38 -9.11 9.59
CA ALA A 32 -0.57 -10.10 10.29
C ALA A 32 0.82 -10.32 9.67
N GLY A 33 1.01 -9.92 8.41
CA GLY A 33 2.28 -10.06 7.71
C GLY A 33 2.24 -9.57 6.27
N GLY A 34 3.42 -9.49 5.67
CA GLY A 34 3.61 -8.97 4.31
C GLY A 34 3.93 -7.47 4.26
N LEU A 35 3.99 -6.78 5.40
CA LEU A 35 4.43 -5.38 5.51
C LEU A 35 5.56 -5.26 6.53
N GLU A 36 6.44 -4.30 6.32
CA GLU A 36 7.54 -3.95 7.23
C GLU A 36 7.43 -2.47 7.63
N ALA A 37 8.01 -2.13 8.78
CA ALA A 37 8.04 -0.74 9.26
C ALA A 37 8.72 0.18 8.24
N GLY A 38 8.14 1.37 8.04
CA GLY A 38 8.64 2.35 7.07
C GLY A 38 8.09 2.17 5.64
N MET A 39 7.40 1.06 5.33
CA MET A 39 6.70 0.92 4.05
C MET A 39 5.54 1.91 3.93
N ARG A 40 5.43 2.54 2.77
CA ARG A 40 4.33 3.45 2.44
C ARG A 40 3.27 2.72 1.63
N VAL A 41 2.03 2.72 2.13
CA VAL A 41 0.90 2.03 1.52
C VAL A 41 -0.05 3.04 0.88
N VAL A 42 -0.52 2.75 -0.33
CA VAL A 42 -1.55 3.58 -0.98
C VAL A 42 -2.93 3.22 -0.45
N THR A 43 -3.70 4.21 -0.01
CA THR A 43 -5.07 4.03 0.52
C THR A 43 -6.15 4.59 -0.41
N ALA A 44 -5.81 5.48 -1.35
CA ALA A 44 -6.74 6.11 -2.28
C ALA A 44 -6.36 5.84 -3.75
N GLY A 45 -7.35 5.68 -4.63
CA GLY A 45 -7.12 5.45 -6.06
C GLY A 45 -6.58 4.07 -6.43
N VAL A 46 -6.56 3.12 -5.48
CA VAL A 46 -5.95 1.77 -5.64
C VAL A 46 -6.52 0.93 -6.78
N HIS A 47 -7.74 1.22 -7.25
CA HIS A 47 -8.39 0.53 -8.36
C HIS A 47 -7.87 0.97 -9.74
N SER A 48 -7.16 2.09 -9.82
CA SER A 48 -6.66 2.67 -11.08
C SER A 48 -5.15 2.52 -11.25
N LEU A 49 -4.44 1.96 -10.27
CA LEU A 49 -3.00 1.77 -10.33
C LEU A 49 -2.63 0.52 -11.12
N ALA A 50 -1.49 0.59 -11.81
CA ALA A 50 -0.81 -0.53 -12.45
C ALA A 50 0.59 -0.74 -11.86
N GLU A 51 1.13 -1.94 -12.02
CA GLU A 51 2.51 -2.27 -11.62
C GLU A 51 3.53 -1.30 -12.23
N GLY A 52 4.46 -0.81 -11.40
CA GLY A 52 5.52 0.11 -11.83
C GLY A 52 5.06 1.54 -12.12
N GLN A 53 3.76 1.84 -11.97
CA GLN A 53 3.22 3.17 -12.26
C GLN A 53 3.89 4.22 -11.37
N LYS A 54 4.35 5.31 -11.98
CA LYS A 54 4.90 6.45 -11.24
C LYS A 54 3.81 7.19 -10.48
N VAL A 55 4.11 7.54 -9.24
CA VAL A 55 3.21 8.28 -8.35
C VAL A 55 3.96 9.43 -7.71
N LYS A 56 3.21 10.48 -7.35
CA LYS A 56 3.72 11.58 -6.53
C LYS A 56 3.09 11.46 -5.15
N VAL A 57 3.92 11.36 -4.11
CA VAL A 57 3.44 11.38 -2.73
C VAL A 57 3.33 12.84 -2.28
N PRO A 58 2.13 13.34 -1.93
CA PRO A 58 2.00 14.67 -1.35
C PRO A 58 2.70 14.73 0.02
N GLU A 59 3.37 15.84 0.33
CA GLU A 59 3.93 16.07 1.66
C GLU A 59 2.79 16.12 2.70
N GLY A 60 2.86 15.27 3.73
CA GLY A 60 1.92 15.30 4.86
C GLY A 60 0.84 14.21 4.88
N GLY A 61 0.85 13.23 3.97
CA GLY A 61 0.02 12.02 4.12
C GLY A 61 0.57 11.12 5.22
N VAL A 62 0.26 11.41 6.48
CA VAL A 62 0.50 10.56 7.65
C VAL A 62 -0.76 9.83 8.08
#